data_AF-A0A482XPU3-F1
#
_entry.id   AF-A0A482XPU3-F1
#
_cell.length_a   1.000
_cell.length_b   1.000
_cell.length_c   1.000
_cell.angle_alpha   90.00
_cell.angle_beta   90.00
_cell.angle_gamma   90.00
#
_symmetry.space_group_name_H-M   'P 1'
#
loop_
_entity.id
_entity.type
_entity.pdbx_description
1 polymer ?
#
loop_
_entity_poly.entity_id
_entity_poly.type
_entity_poly.pdbx_seq_one_letter_code
_entity_poly.pdbx_strand_id
1 'polypeptide(L)'
;MGLLTVLKKMKQKEKEIRILMLGLDNAGKTTILKRFNGEPIDTISPTLGFNIKTLEHRGYKLNVWDVGGQKSLRSYWRNYFESTDGLIWVVDSADKRRLHDCGNELHKLLQEEASATLLVFANKQDLPGALSAEEIRDVRLIFFLNNSPSK
;
A
#
# COMPACT_ATOMS: atom_id res chain seq x y z
N MET A 1 13.09 2.06 29.10
CA MET A 1 13.11 2.45 27.68
C MET A 1 13.78 1.35 26.88
N GLY A 2 13.08 0.71 25.93
CA GLY A 2 13.55 -0.50 25.24
C GLY A 2 14.42 -0.23 24.01
N LEU A 3 15.18 -1.24 23.59
CA LEU A 3 16.08 -1.22 22.42
C LEU A 3 15.36 -0.82 21.12
N LEU A 4 14.15 -1.34 20.89
CA LEU A 4 13.32 -1.00 19.72
C LEU A 4 13.00 0.50 19.64
N THR A 5 12.76 1.14 20.79
CA THR A 5 12.46 2.57 20.85
C THR A 5 13.69 3.41 20.51
N VAL A 6 14.89 2.95 20.88
CA VAL A 6 16.16 3.59 20.52
C VAL A 6 16.41 3.47 19.02
N LEU A 7 16.22 2.28 18.45
CA LEU A 7 16.36 2.05 17.00
C LEU A 7 15.38 2.89 16.18
N LYS A 8 14.12 3.03 16.64
CA LYS A 8 13.12 3.91 15.98
C LYS A 8 13.54 5.39 16.00
N LYS A 9 14.12 5.86 17.11
CA LYS A 9 14.65 7.24 17.22
C LYS A 9 15.88 7.47 16.33
N MET A 10 16.72 6.45 16.16
CA MET A 10 17.86 6.51 15.23
C MET A 10 17.39 6.58 13.77
N LYS A 11 16.41 5.75 13.37
CA LYS A 11 15.78 5.85 12.04
C LYS A 11 15.19 7.22 11.73
N GLN A 12 14.52 7.84 12.71
CA GLN A 12 14.02 9.22 12.57
C GLN A 12 15.14 10.23 12.32
N LYS A 13 16.33 10.05 12.93
CA LYS A 13 17.51 10.87 12.63
C LYS A 13 18.07 10.59 11.23
N GLU A 14 17.98 9.35 10.76
CA GLU A 14 18.51 8.89 9.46
C GLU A 14 17.56 9.19 8.28
N LYS A 15 16.39 9.81 8.53
CA LYS A 15 15.37 10.12 7.51
C LYS A 15 14.95 8.89 6.70
N GLU A 16 14.90 7.73 7.35
CA GLU A 16 14.43 6.49 6.74
C GLU A 16 12.95 6.27 7.05
N ILE A 17 12.17 5.95 6.02
CA ILE A 17 10.73 5.68 6.11
C ILE A 17 10.48 4.29 5.54
N ARG A 18 9.80 3.43 6.30
CA ARG A 18 9.34 2.13 5.82
C ARG A 18 7.92 2.25 5.27
N ILE A 19 7.78 2.00 3.97
CA ILE A 19 6.51 2.03 3.26
C ILE A 19 6.11 0.61 2.89
N LEU A 20 4.87 0.24 3.19
CA LEU A 20 4.28 -1.01 2.75
C LEU A 20 3.30 -0.72 1.61
N MET A 21 3.47 -1.34 0.45
CA MET A 21 2.59 -1.18 -0.70
C MET A 21 1.74 -2.44 -0.91
N LEU A 22 0.43 -2.31 -0.67
CA LEU A 22 -0.57 -3.39 -0.75
C LEU A 22 -1.73 -3.00 -1.67
N GLY A 23 -2.61 -3.97 -1.90
CA GLY A 23 -3.70 -3.89 -2.87
C GLY A 23 -3.85 -5.23 -3.59
N LEU A 24 -4.99 -5.43 -4.26
CA LEU A 24 -5.25 -6.69 -4.96
C LEU A 24 -4.22 -6.96 -6.07
N ASP A 25 -4.15 -8.21 -6.51
CA ASP A 25 -3.43 -8.58 -7.73
C ASP A 25 -3.92 -7.74 -8.93
N ASN A 26 -2.99 -7.46 -9.84
CA ASN A 26 -3.21 -6.61 -11.02
C ASN A 26 -3.53 -5.13 -10.72
N ALA A 27 -3.51 -4.67 -9.46
CA ALA A 27 -3.75 -3.26 -9.14
C ALA A 27 -2.67 -2.29 -9.67
N GLY A 28 -1.48 -2.80 -10.02
CA GLY A 28 -0.38 -2.00 -10.59
C GLY A 28 0.71 -1.57 -9.60
N LYS A 29 0.79 -2.20 -8.43
CA LYS A 29 1.78 -1.89 -7.36
C LYS A 29 3.23 -1.86 -7.86
N THR A 30 3.70 -2.97 -8.42
CA THR A 30 5.05 -3.09 -8.98
C THR A 30 5.30 -2.10 -10.12
N THR A 31 4.28 -1.81 -10.94
CA THR A 31 4.36 -0.82 -12.03
C THR A 31 4.56 0.60 -11.49
N ILE A 32 3.82 0.99 -10.45
CA ILE A 32 3.98 2.29 -9.78
C ILE A 32 5.40 2.41 -9.22
N LEU A 33 5.86 1.40 -8.48
CA LEU A 33 7.19 1.40 -7.87
C LEU A 33 8.31 1.51 -8.91
N LYS A 34 8.25 0.70 -9.97
CA LYS A 34 9.22 0.74 -11.07
C LYS A 34 9.19 2.07 -11.81
N ARG A 35 8.01 2.60 -12.13
CA ARG A 35 7.87 3.91 -12.80
C ARG A 35 8.46 5.03 -11.95
N PHE A 36 8.24 5.02 -10.63
CA PHE A 36 8.84 6.01 -9.73
C PHE A 36 10.37 5.94 -9.75
N ASN A 37 10.94 4.74 -9.88
CA ASN A 37 12.39 4.53 -9.93
C ASN A 37 12.99 4.66 -11.34
N GLY A 38 12.20 5.06 -12.35
CA GLY A 38 12.68 5.16 -13.74
C GLY A 38 13.03 3.82 -14.38
N GLU A 39 12.52 2.70 -13.85
CA GLU A 39 12.75 1.36 -14.39
C GLU A 39 11.78 1.01 -15.53
N PRO A 40 12.18 0.14 -16.48
CA PRO A 40 11.29 -0.37 -17.52
C PRO A 40 10.07 -1.11 -16.94
N ILE A 41 8.90 -0.88 -17.55
CA ILE A 41 7.59 -1.40 -17.09
C ILE A 41 6.87 -2.30 -18.12
N ASP A 42 7.54 -2.64 -19.21
CA ASP A 42 7.04 -3.42 -20.35
C ASP A 42 6.83 -4.92 -20.03
N THR A 43 7.61 -5.47 -19.10
CA THR A 43 7.69 -6.92 -18.84
C THR A 43 7.41 -7.30 -17.38
N ILE A 44 6.44 -6.65 -16.75
CA ILE A 44 6.09 -6.91 -15.34
C ILE A 44 5.18 -8.14 -15.21
N SER A 45 5.70 -9.18 -14.56
CA SER A 45 4.93 -10.36 -14.15
C SER A 45 4.29 -10.21 -12.76
N PRO A 46 3.24 -10.98 -12.43
CA PRO A 46 2.68 -11.00 -11.08
C PRO A 46 3.73 -11.33 -10.00
N THR A 47 3.83 -10.50 -8.96
CA THR A 47 4.78 -10.71 -7.85
C THR A 47 4.38 -11.92 -7.01
N LEU A 48 5.31 -12.88 -6.90
CA LEU A 48 5.24 -13.99 -5.94
C LEU A 48 6.07 -13.60 -4.71
N GLY A 49 5.45 -13.51 -3.54
CA GLY A 49 6.12 -13.02 -2.33
C GLY A 49 6.17 -11.49 -2.28
N PHE A 50 7.38 -10.91 -2.25
CA PHE A 50 7.58 -9.47 -2.11
C PHE A 50 8.89 -9.00 -2.77
N ASN A 51 8.95 -7.71 -3.10
CA ASN A 51 10.15 -6.98 -3.51
C ASN A 51 10.43 -5.86 -2.52
N ILE A 52 11.70 -5.55 -2.28
CA ILE A 52 12.12 -4.37 -1.51
C ILE A 52 12.91 -3.44 -2.43
N LYS A 53 12.54 -2.17 -2.46
CA LYS A 53 13.28 -1.12 -3.15
C LYS A 53 13.47 0.07 -2.21
N THR A 54 14.68 0.60 -2.18
CA THR A 54 14.97 1.85 -1.50
C THR A 54 14.97 2.97 -2.54
N LEU A 55 14.12 3.97 -2.33
CA LEU A 55 14.01 5.16 -3.16
C LEU A 55 14.54 6.36 -2.39
N GLU A 56 15.21 7.28 -3.06
CA GLU A 56 15.59 8.55 -2.46
C GLU A 56 14.64 9.66 -2.94
N HIS A 57 14.00 10.35 -2.00
CA HIS A 57 13.11 11.45 -2.32
C HIS A 57 13.22 12.57 -1.29
N ARG A 58 13.56 13.79 -1.73
CA ARG A 58 13.66 14.99 -0.87
C ARG A 58 14.54 14.77 0.38
N GLY A 59 15.63 14.00 0.23
CA GLY A 59 16.56 13.67 1.32
C GLY A 59 16.05 12.62 2.31
N TYR A 60 14.95 11.93 2.01
CA TYR A 60 14.48 10.74 2.71
C TYR A 60 14.83 9.48 1.92
N LYS A 61 15.12 8.39 2.65
CA LYS A 61 15.21 7.04 2.10
C LYS A 61 13.90 6.31 2.36
N LEU A 62 13.16 6.03 1.29
CA LEU A 62 11.89 5.33 1.32
C LEU A 62 12.15 3.85 1.03
N ASN A 63 12.08 3.02 2.08
CA ASN A 63 12.20 1.57 1.96
C ASN A 63 10.82 0.98 1.66
N VAL A 64 10.52 0.75 0.38
CA VAL A 64 9.22 0.30 -0.10
C VAL A 64 9.19 -1.23 -0.20
N TRP A 65 8.23 -1.84 0.48
CA TRP A 65 7.90 -3.26 0.41
C TRP A 65 6.71 -3.45 -0.52
N ASP A 66 6.95 -3.91 -1.76
CA ASP A 66 5.91 -4.27 -2.74
C ASP A 66 5.56 -5.74 -2.58
N VAL A 67 4.35 -6.05 -2.11
CA VAL A 67 3.93 -7.41 -1.79
C VAL A 67 2.93 -7.93 -2.81
N GLY A 68 3.05 -9.20 -3.19
CA GLY A 68 2.11 -9.88 -4.08
C GLY A 68 0.66 -9.79 -3.58
N GLY A 69 -0.26 -9.51 -4.50
CA GLY A 69 -1.69 -9.30 -4.17
C GLY A 69 -2.62 -10.47 -4.49
N GLN A 70 -2.07 -11.58 -4.99
CA GLN A 70 -2.86 -12.77 -5.33
C GLN A 70 -3.57 -13.28 -4.09
N LYS A 71 -4.80 -13.78 -4.25
CA LYS A 71 -5.65 -14.22 -3.13
C LYS A 71 -4.96 -15.21 -2.19
N SER A 72 -4.17 -16.13 -2.72
CA SER A 72 -3.36 -17.09 -1.95
C SER A 72 -2.27 -16.46 -1.08
N LEU A 73 -1.85 -15.23 -1.37
CA LEU A 73 -0.78 -14.53 -0.68
C LEU A 73 -1.28 -13.51 0.36
N ARG A 74 -2.56 -13.14 0.34
CA ARG A 74 -3.10 -12.04 1.17
C ARG A 74 -3.06 -12.33 2.67
N SER A 75 -3.14 -13.61 3.06
CA SER A 75 -2.99 -14.04 4.46
C SER A 75 -1.62 -13.68 5.06
N TYR A 76 -0.60 -13.50 4.22
CA TYR A 76 0.76 -13.15 4.67
C TYR A 76 0.98 -11.63 4.78
N TRP A 77 0.05 -10.78 4.32
CA TRP A 77 0.25 -9.32 4.33
C TRP A 77 0.54 -8.77 5.73
N ARG A 78 -0.11 -9.35 6.75
CA ARG A 78 0.03 -8.98 8.16
C ARG A 78 1.47 -9.11 8.67
N ASN A 79 2.23 -10.06 8.12
CA ASN A 79 3.62 -10.29 8.47
C ASN A 79 4.53 -9.11 8.10
N TYR A 80 4.06 -8.18 7.26
CA TYR A 80 4.82 -7.01 6.83
C TYR A 80 4.38 -5.71 7.51
N PHE A 81 3.35 -5.73 8.37
CA PHE A 81 2.82 -4.51 9.00
C PHE A 81 3.69 -3.97 10.13
N GLU A 82 4.43 -4.83 10.83
CA GLU A 82 5.27 -4.41 11.95
C GLU A 82 6.31 -3.39 11.48
N SER A 83 6.42 -2.26 12.19
CA SER A 83 7.34 -1.16 11.86
C SER A 83 7.05 -0.47 10.51
N THR A 84 5.83 -0.53 9.98
CA THR A 84 5.41 0.29 8.83
C THR A 84 5.13 1.72 9.27
N ASP A 85 5.77 2.69 8.63
CA ASP A 85 5.49 4.12 8.85
C ASP A 85 4.34 4.62 7.96
N GLY A 86 4.22 4.07 6.74
CA GLY A 86 3.15 4.38 5.80
C GLY A 86 2.65 3.18 5.00
N LEU A 87 1.34 3.07 4.84
CA LEU A 87 0.67 2.09 3.99
C LEU A 87 0.19 2.76 2.71
N ILE A 88 0.62 2.27 1.56
CA ILE A 88 0.08 2.63 0.25
C ILE A 88 -0.88 1.52 -0.19
N TRP A 89 -2.17 1.83 -0.27
CA TRP A 89 -3.20 0.94 -0.79
C TRP A 89 -3.52 1.27 -2.24
N VAL A 90 -3.18 0.37 -3.17
CA VAL A 90 -3.38 0.57 -4.60
C VAL A 90 -4.67 -0.11 -5.07
N VAL A 91 -5.54 0.67 -5.70
CA VAL A 91 -6.84 0.25 -6.23
C VAL A 91 -6.80 0.31 -7.75
N ASP A 92 -7.23 -0.77 -8.42
CA ASP A 92 -7.54 -0.71 -9.85
C ASP A 92 -8.89 -0.02 -10.03
N SER A 93 -8.88 1.23 -10.50
CA SER A 93 -10.11 2.03 -10.58
C SER A 93 -11.02 1.62 -11.73
N ALA A 94 -10.52 0.85 -12.69
CA ALA A 94 -11.31 0.30 -13.79
C ALA A 94 -11.98 -1.04 -13.40
N ASP A 95 -11.51 -1.71 -12.35
CA ASP A 95 -12.03 -3.02 -11.93
C ASP A 95 -13.18 -2.95 -10.93
N LYS A 96 -14.31 -2.45 -11.41
CA LYS A 96 -15.53 -2.26 -10.60
C LYS A 96 -16.03 -3.53 -9.92
N ARG A 97 -15.78 -4.69 -10.53
CA ARG A 97 -16.22 -6.01 -10.03
C ARG A 97 -15.51 -6.39 -8.73
N ARG A 98 -14.25 -5.97 -8.56
CA ARG A 98 -13.43 -6.31 -7.39
C ARG A 98 -13.35 -5.22 -6.34
N LEU A 99 -14.00 -4.06 -6.53
CA LEU A 99 -13.97 -2.96 -5.54
C LEU A 99 -14.47 -3.37 -4.16
N HIS A 100 -15.50 -4.22 -4.08
CA HIS A 100 -16.01 -4.72 -2.80
C HIS A 100 -14.98 -5.62 -2.09
N ASP A 101 -14.34 -6.56 -2.83
CA ASP A 101 -13.25 -7.39 -2.30
C ASP A 101 -12.06 -6.51 -1.85
N CYS A 102 -11.71 -5.50 -2.65
CA CYS A 102 -10.66 -4.55 -2.35
C CYS A 102 -10.93 -3.79 -1.04
N GLY A 103 -12.14 -3.26 -0.86
CA GLY A 103 -12.54 -2.57 0.37
C GLY A 103 -12.53 -3.48 1.60
N ASN A 104 -13.03 -4.71 1.48
CA ASN A 104 -13.04 -5.68 2.58
C ASN A 104 -11.63 -6.04 3.03
N GLU A 105 -10.70 -6.25 2.09
CA GLU A 105 -9.32 -6.54 2.42
C GLU A 105 -8.63 -5.35 3.11
N LEU A 106 -8.84 -4.11 2.64
CA LEU A 106 -8.35 -2.92 3.35
C LEU A 106 -8.94 -2.82 4.76
N HIS A 107 -10.24 -3.05 4.92
CA HIS A 107 -10.89 -2.99 6.23
C HIS A 107 -10.29 -4.01 7.21
N LYS A 108 -10.10 -5.26 6.78
CA LYS A 108 -9.47 -6.31 7.61
C LYS A 108 -8.06 -5.95 8.05
N LEU A 109 -7.30 -5.24 7.21
CA LEU A 109 -5.94 -4.80 7.54
C LEU A 109 -5.94 -3.68 8.57
N LEU A 110 -6.88 -2.75 8.48
CA LEU A 110 -6.94 -1.57 9.36
C LEU A 110 -7.47 -1.90 10.76
N GLN A 111 -8.19 -3.01 10.94
CA GLN A 111 -8.62 -3.48 12.26
C GLN A 111 -7.45 -3.91 13.16
N GLU A 112 -6.26 -4.17 12.60
CA GLU A 112 -5.13 -4.77 13.33
C GLU A 112 -4.12 -3.75 13.90
N GLU A 113 -4.59 -2.58 14.35
CA GLU A 113 -3.76 -1.52 14.95
C GLU A 113 -2.59 -1.05 14.05
N ALA A 114 -2.91 -0.63 12.83
CA ALA A 114 -1.95 0.07 11.99
C ALA A 114 -1.78 1.53 12.47
N SER A 115 -0.66 1.85 13.13
CA SER A 115 -0.23 3.24 13.39
C SER A 115 0.35 3.95 12.16
N ALA A 116 0.26 3.30 10.98
CA ALA A 116 0.81 3.80 9.73
C ALA A 116 -0.12 4.84 9.09
N THR A 117 0.47 5.85 8.45
CA THR A 117 -0.30 6.77 7.59
C THR A 117 -0.78 6.04 6.35
N LEU A 118 -2.08 6.10 6.05
CA LEU A 118 -2.68 5.48 4.87
C LEU A 118 -2.72 6.47 3.69
N LEU A 119 -2.18 6.05 2.54
CA LEU A 119 -2.36 6.67 1.23
C LEU A 119 -3.10 5.68 0.32
N VAL A 120 -4.18 6.13 -0.32
CA VAL A 120 -4.90 5.33 -1.32
C VAL A 120 -4.57 5.83 -2.73
N PHE A 121 -4.07 4.96 -3.59
CA PHE A 121 -3.89 5.23 -5.02
C PHE A 121 -5.07 4.66 -5.81
N ALA A 122 -5.93 5.54 -6.32
CA ALA A 122 -6.91 5.22 -7.36
C ALA A 122 -6.18 5.09 -8.71
N ASN A 123 -5.57 3.92 -8.97
CA ASN A 123 -4.71 3.68 -10.12
C ASN A 123 -5.49 3.36 -11.41
N LYS A 124 -4.80 3.41 -12.55
CA LYS A 124 -5.32 3.15 -13.91
C LYS A 124 -6.38 4.14 -14.41
N GLN A 125 -6.21 5.41 -14.04
CA GLN A 125 -7.08 6.52 -14.48
C GLN A 125 -7.03 6.77 -15.99
N ASP A 126 -6.02 6.22 -16.68
CA ASP A 126 -5.90 6.23 -18.14
C ASP A 126 -6.92 5.33 -18.84
N LEU A 127 -7.52 4.37 -18.15
CA LEU A 127 -8.44 3.41 -18.75
C LEU A 127 -9.88 3.96 -18.85
N PRO A 128 -10.60 3.67 -19.94
CA PRO A 128 -12.02 3.99 -20.05
C PRO A 128 -12.83 3.35 -18.92
N GLY A 129 -13.69 4.16 -18.29
CA GLY A 129 -14.55 3.70 -17.21
C GLY A 129 -13.86 3.54 -15.86
N ALA A 130 -12.59 3.96 -15.72
CA ALA A 130 -11.96 4.12 -14.41
C ALA A 130 -12.77 5.09 -13.53
N LEU A 131 -12.99 4.70 -12.29
CA LEU A 131 -13.61 5.56 -11.28
C LEU A 131 -12.63 6.64 -10.82
N SER A 132 -13.14 7.84 -10.60
CA SER A 132 -12.42 8.95 -9.97
C SER A 132 -12.01 8.61 -8.53
N ALA A 133 -11.08 9.38 -7.97
CA ALA A 133 -10.67 9.22 -6.58
C ALA A 133 -11.85 9.45 -5.61
N GLU A 134 -12.73 10.38 -5.94
CA GLU A 134 -13.97 10.67 -5.22
C GLU A 134 -14.92 9.46 -5.24
N GLU A 135 -15.17 8.88 -6.41
CA GLU A 135 -15.99 7.66 -6.52
C GLU A 135 -15.36 6.49 -5.77
N ILE A 136 -14.04 6.31 -5.83
CA ILE A 136 -13.33 5.27 -5.06
C ILE A 136 -13.47 5.50 -3.54
N ARG A 137 -13.49 6.76 -3.10
CA ARG A 137 -13.76 7.13 -1.70
C ARG A 137 -15.20 6.82 -1.28
N ASP A 138 -16.15 7.12 -2.14
CA ASP A 138 -17.58 6.95 -1.84
C ASP A 138 -18.03 5.49 -1.96
N VAL A 139 -17.39 4.72 -2.83
CA VAL A 139 -17.46 3.27 -2.79
C VAL A 139 -16.95 2.83 -1.41
N ARG A 140 -17.67 1.90 -0.78
CA ARG A 140 -17.53 1.39 0.60
C ARG A 140 -16.10 1.08 1.13
N LEU A 141 -15.04 1.26 0.36
CA LEU A 141 -13.64 1.30 0.78
C LEU A 141 -13.39 2.23 1.98
N ILE A 142 -13.95 3.45 2.01
CA ILE A 142 -13.70 4.43 3.09
C ILE A 142 -14.80 4.50 4.14
N PHE A 143 -16.01 3.98 3.87
CA PHE A 143 -17.08 3.93 4.87
C PHE A 143 -16.64 3.19 6.15
N PHE A 144 -15.68 2.27 6.03
CA PHE A 144 -15.06 1.57 7.15
C PHE A 144 -14.02 2.39 7.93
N LEU A 145 -13.36 3.38 7.32
CA LEU A 145 -12.37 4.25 7.98
C LEU A 145 -13.05 5.26 8.92
N ASN A 146 -14.20 5.79 8.51
CA ASN A 146 -14.95 6.78 9.30
C ASN A 146 -15.80 6.18 10.43
N ASN A 147 -15.92 4.84 10.50
CA ASN A 147 -16.62 4.13 11.56
C ASN A 147 -15.68 3.38 12.51
N SER A 148 -14.36 3.51 12.35
CA SER A 148 -13.44 3.14 13.42
C SER A 148 -13.65 4.14 14.57
N PRO A 149 -13.93 3.68 15.80
CA PRO A 149 -14.04 4.59 16.93
C PRO A 149 -12.72 5.35 17.02
N SER A 150 -12.80 6.68 16.94
CA SER A 150 -11.72 7.57 17.33
C SER A 150 -11.24 7.14 18.71
N LYS A 151 -10.11 6.45 18.78
CA LYS A 151 -9.34 6.30 20.00
C LYS A 151 -8.39 7.47 20.10
#